data_AF-A0A9J5YKG8-F1
#
_entry.id   AF-A0A9J5YKG8-F1
#
_cell.length_a   1.000
_cell.length_b   1.000
_cell.length_c   1.000
_cell.angle_alpha   90.00
_cell.angle_beta   90.00
_cell.angle_gamma   90.00
#
_symmetry.space_group_name_H-M   'P 1'
#
loop_
_entity.id
_entity.type
_entity.pdbx_description
1 polymer ?
#
loop_
_entity_poly.entity_id
_entity_poly.type
_entity_poly.pdbx_seq_one_letter_code
_entity_poly.pdbx_strand_id
1 'polypeptide(L)'
;MILPIDLANKLSFKRFIKDGDSVIVYERHDTMKAVKVSEDGVLQNRFGSFKHSEWIGKPFGSKVLSNKGAFVYLLALTPEIAPGCVVLESGTGSGFFTTSLARVVAPTGHVYTFDFHEQRVASAR
;
A
#
# COMPACT_ATOMS: atom_id res chain seq x y z
N MET A 1 -17.29 -8.31 8.61
CA MET A 1 -16.56 -9.59 8.47
C MET A 1 -15.19 -9.24 7.88
N ILE A 2 -14.14 -9.21 8.71
CA ILE A 2 -12.77 -8.96 8.25
C ILE A 2 -12.27 -10.30 7.73
N LEU A 3 -11.96 -10.39 6.43
CA LEU A 3 -11.36 -11.59 5.86
C LEU A 3 -10.03 -11.88 6.57
N PRO A 4 -9.71 -13.15 6.86
CA PRO A 4 -8.44 -13.51 7.46
C PRO A 4 -7.30 -13.01 6.56
N ILE A 5 -6.51 -12.07 7.08
CA ILE A 5 -5.31 -11.57 6.43
C ILE A 5 -4.25 -12.65 6.56
N ASP A 6 -3.97 -13.34 5.46
CA ASP A 6 -2.88 -14.31 5.36
C ASP A 6 -1.54 -13.57 5.41
N LEU A 7 -0.89 -13.66 6.58
CA LEU A 7 0.37 -12.99 6.88
C LEU A 7 1.54 -13.55 6.03
N ALA A 8 1.47 -14.81 5.58
CA ALA A 8 2.51 -15.43 4.75
C ALA A 8 2.56 -14.84 3.33
N ASN A 9 1.43 -14.32 2.85
CA ASN A 9 1.31 -13.69 1.54
C ASN A 9 1.63 -12.18 1.54
N LYS A 10 1.87 -11.58 2.71
CA LYS A 10 1.92 -10.11 2.90
C LYS A 10 3.23 -9.46 2.44
N LEU A 11 4.32 -10.23 2.28
CA LEU A 11 5.66 -9.70 1.99
C LEU A 11 6.45 -10.51 0.93
N SER A 12 5.81 -11.47 0.27
CA SER A 12 6.48 -12.22 -0.79
C SER A 12 6.56 -11.36 -2.06
N PHE A 13 7.73 -10.79 -2.32
CA PHE A 13 8.08 -10.17 -3.61
C PHE A 13 7.94 -11.14 -4.81
N LYS A 14 7.69 -12.43 -4.56
CA LYS A 14 7.45 -13.47 -5.56
C LYS A 14 5.97 -13.75 -5.84
N ARG A 15 5.05 -12.96 -5.27
CA ARG A 15 3.62 -13.16 -5.49
C ARG A 15 3.19 -12.64 -6.88
N PHE A 16 2.32 -13.40 -7.52
CA PHE A 16 1.63 -13.01 -8.76
C PHE A 16 0.33 -12.25 -8.43
N ILE A 17 0.00 -11.28 -9.27
CA ILE A 17 -1.22 -10.47 -9.18
C ILE A 17 -2.44 -11.38 -9.36
N LYS A 18 -3.43 -11.24 -8.49
CA LYS A 18 -4.70 -11.99 -8.55
C LYS A 18 -5.90 -11.05 -8.64
N ASP A 19 -7.03 -11.60 -9.04
CA ASP A 19 -8.32 -10.91 -8.93
C ASP A 19 -8.56 -10.44 -7.48
N GLY A 20 -9.06 -9.22 -7.32
CA GLY A 20 -9.30 -8.59 -6.02
C GLY A 20 -8.08 -7.92 -5.37
N ASP A 21 -6.86 -8.15 -5.86
CA ASP A 21 -5.66 -7.50 -5.33
C ASP A 21 -5.68 -5.99 -5.58
N SER A 22 -5.06 -5.22 -4.68
CA SER A 22 -4.78 -3.80 -4.92
C SER A 22 -3.36 -3.63 -5.43
N VAL A 23 -3.24 -2.98 -6.59
CA VAL A 23 -1.98 -2.76 -7.30
C VAL A 23 -1.74 -1.25 -7.37
N ILE A 24 -0.51 -0.81 -7.12
CA ILE A 24 -0.09 0.54 -7.42
C ILE A 24 0.34 0.60 -8.89
N VAL A 25 -0.43 1.32 -9.69
CA VAL A 25 -0.08 1.60 -11.08
C VAL A 25 0.82 2.83 -11.10
N TYR A 26 2.10 2.60 -11.35
CA TYR A 26 3.11 3.64 -11.52
C TYR A 26 3.13 4.09 -12.98
N GLU A 27 2.56 5.26 -13.24
CA GLU A 27 2.55 5.87 -14.56
C GLU A 27 3.81 6.70 -14.77
N ARG A 28 4.17 7.52 -13.77
CA ARG A 28 5.33 8.43 -13.74
C ARG A 28 5.75 8.68 -12.29
N HIS A 29 6.90 9.32 -12.11
CA HIS A 29 7.42 9.69 -10.79
C HIS A 29 6.45 10.55 -9.94
N ASP A 30 5.60 11.34 -10.60
CA ASP A 30 4.61 12.23 -10.00
C ASP A 30 3.18 11.64 -9.98
N THR A 31 2.96 10.51 -10.66
CA THR A 31 1.62 9.96 -10.88
C THR A 31 1.60 8.46 -10.59
N MET A 32 1.06 8.12 -9.42
CA MET A 32 0.79 6.75 -8.97
C MET A 32 -0.68 6.61 -8.56
N LYS A 33 -1.31 5.49 -8.90
CA LYS A 33 -2.73 5.22 -8.55
C LYS A 33 -2.87 3.85 -7.93
N ALA A 34 -3.59 3.77 -6.81
CA ALA A 34 -4.05 2.49 -6.29
C ALA A 34 -5.27 2.02 -7.09
N VAL A 35 -5.18 0.86 -7.72
CA VAL A 35 -6.23 0.27 -8.55
C VAL A 35 -6.55 -1.12 -8.01
N LYS A 36 -7.84 -1.39 -7.80
CA LYS A 36 -8.32 -2.73 -7.46
C LYS A 36 -8.44 -3.56 -8.74
N VAL A 37 -7.75 -4.69 -8.77
CA VAL A 37 -7.77 -5.64 -9.88
C VAL A 37 -9.10 -6.38 -9.89
N SER A 38 -9.66 -6.53 -11.10
CA SER A 38 -10.89 -7.27 -11.36
C SER A 38 -10.77 -7.87 -12.76
N GLU A 39 -11.14 -9.13 -12.97
CA GLU A 39 -11.01 -9.83 -14.27
C GLU A 39 -11.59 -9.03 -15.46
N ASP A 40 -12.75 -8.40 -15.27
CA ASP A 40 -13.42 -7.55 -16.28
C ASP A 40 -12.99 -6.07 -16.25
N GLY A 41 -12.09 -5.73 -15.33
CA GLY A 41 -11.68 -4.36 -15.08
C GLY A 41 -10.77 -3.80 -16.17
N VAL A 42 -10.90 -2.50 -16.42
CA VAL A 42 -10.05 -1.77 -17.37
C VAL A 42 -9.61 -0.44 -16.75
N LEU A 43 -8.30 -0.21 -16.71
CA LEU A 43 -7.75 1.10 -16.38
C LEU A 43 -7.63 1.94 -17.65
N GLN A 44 -8.34 3.06 -17.67
CA GLN A 44 -8.21 4.09 -18.71
C GLN A 44 -7.42 5.27 -18.15
N ASN A 45 -6.34 5.67 -18.83
CA ASN A 45 -5.56 6.85 -18.50
C ASN A 45 -5.06 7.56 -19.76
N ARG A 46 -4.28 8.63 -19.58
CA ARG A 46 -3.68 9.39 -20.70
C ARG A 46 -2.78 8.53 -21.59
N PHE A 47 -2.20 7.47 -21.06
CA PHE A 47 -1.29 6.55 -21.75
C PHE A 47 -2.03 5.42 -22.49
N GLY A 48 -3.33 5.27 -22.27
CA GLY A 48 -4.19 4.36 -23.02
C GLY A 48 -5.12 3.55 -22.11
N SER A 49 -5.50 2.39 -22.62
CA SER A 49 -6.35 1.43 -21.93
C SER A 49 -5.52 0.19 -21.59
N PHE A 50 -5.68 -0.31 -20.36
CA PHE A 50 -5.00 -1.47 -19.83
C PHE A 50 -6.04 -2.42 -19.24
N LYS A 51 -6.15 -3.64 -19.76
CA LYS A 51 -7.09 -4.64 -19.25
C LYS A 51 -6.48 -5.33 -18.04
N HIS A 52 -7.24 -5.43 -16.96
CA HIS A 52 -6.80 -6.09 -15.73
C HIS A 52 -6.58 -7.60 -15.93
N SER A 53 -7.30 -8.24 -16.85
CA SER A 53 -7.07 -9.63 -17.24
C SER A 53 -5.65 -9.90 -17.73
N GLU A 54 -4.98 -8.91 -18.33
CA GLU A 54 -3.58 -9.01 -18.75
C GLU A 54 -2.60 -8.84 -17.56
N TRP A 55 -3.07 -8.36 -16.42
CA TRP A 55 -2.26 -8.16 -15.22
C TRP A 55 -2.29 -9.40 -14.32
N ILE A 56 -3.44 -10.07 -14.25
CA ILE A 56 -3.62 -11.29 -13.46
C ILE A 56 -2.62 -12.35 -13.93
N GLY A 57 -1.92 -12.97 -12.97
CA GLY A 57 -0.88 -13.94 -13.24
C GLY A 57 0.50 -13.35 -13.56
N LYS A 58 0.64 -12.01 -13.68
CA LYS A 58 1.96 -11.37 -13.77
C LYS A 58 2.56 -11.11 -12.37
N PRO A 59 3.89 -11.18 -12.22
CA PRO A 59 4.54 -10.81 -10.96
C PRO A 59 4.44 -9.29 -10.74
N PHE A 60 4.40 -8.86 -9.48
CA PHE A 60 4.59 -7.45 -9.15
C PHE A 60 5.95 -6.95 -9.67
N GLY A 61 6.01 -5.67 -10.08
CA GLY A 61 7.13 -5.08 -10.80
C GLY A 61 7.02 -5.20 -12.33
N SER A 62 6.02 -5.92 -12.85
CA SER A 62 5.85 -6.08 -14.30
C SER A 62 5.54 -4.77 -15.00
N LYS A 63 6.19 -4.57 -16.16
CA LYS A 63 5.85 -3.54 -17.14
C LYS A 63 4.70 -4.06 -18.02
N VAL A 64 3.60 -3.33 -18.09
CA VAL A 64 2.46 -3.64 -18.97
C VAL A 64 2.29 -2.56 -20.01
N LEU A 65 1.96 -2.96 -21.24
CA LEU A 65 1.81 -2.08 -22.39
C LEU A 65 0.34 -1.74 -22.61
N SER A 66 0.08 -0.56 -23.15
CA SER A 66 -1.23 -0.15 -23.62
C SER A 66 -1.39 -0.48 -25.10
N ASN A 67 -2.63 -0.47 -25.58
CA ASN A 67 -2.94 -0.57 -27.01
C ASN A 67 -2.31 0.55 -27.86
N LYS A 68 -1.85 1.65 -27.23
CA LYS A 68 -1.19 2.79 -27.89
C LYS A 68 0.34 2.75 -27.80
N GLY A 69 0.93 1.66 -27.28
CA GLY A 69 2.37 1.47 -27.15
C GLY A 69 3.01 2.16 -25.94
N ALA A 70 2.24 2.82 -25.07
CA ALA A 70 2.74 3.34 -23.81
C ALA A 70 2.79 2.22 -22.74
N PHE A 71 3.41 2.48 -21.58
CA PHE A 71 3.52 1.48 -20.52
C PHE A 71 3.30 2.05 -19.14
N VAL A 72 2.97 1.16 -18.20
CA VAL A 72 2.95 1.43 -16.76
C VAL A 72 3.62 0.27 -16.02
N TYR A 73 4.07 0.51 -14.78
CA TYR A 73 4.55 -0.55 -13.90
C TYR A 73 3.49 -0.91 -12.86
N LEU A 74 3.34 -2.21 -12.60
CA LEU A 74 2.41 -2.76 -11.63
C LEU A 74 3.14 -3.07 -10.32
N LEU A 75 3.11 -2.15 -9.37
CA LEU A 75 3.82 -2.28 -8.11
C LEU A 75 2.92 -2.89 -7.03
N ALA A 76 3.52 -3.68 -6.13
CA ALA A 76 2.81 -4.18 -4.97
C ALA A 76 2.36 -2.99 -4.10
N LEU A 77 1.10 -3.02 -3.67
CA LEU A 77 0.69 -2.16 -2.56
C LEU A 77 1.43 -2.66 -1.32
N THR A 78 2.54 -2.00 -1.00
CA THR A 78 3.25 -2.20 0.25
C THR A 78 2.73 -1.14 1.22
N PRO A 79 1.72 -1.43 2.05
CA PRO A 79 1.57 -0.66 3.26
C PRO A 79 2.81 -0.99 4.10
N GLU A 80 3.81 -0.11 4.08
CA GLU A 80 4.94 -0.16 5.02
C GLU A 80 4.41 -0.27 6.47
N ILE A 81 3.18 0.22 6.69
CA ILE A 81 2.44 0.17 7.94
C ILE A 81 0.99 -0.26 7.65
N ALA A 82 0.55 -1.37 8.26
CA ALA A 82 -0.77 -1.98 8.07
C ALA A 82 -1.39 -2.39 9.41
N PRO A 83 -2.68 -2.78 9.45
CA PRO A 83 -3.27 -3.41 10.62
C PRO A 83 -2.42 -4.58 11.13
N GLY A 84 -2.11 -4.57 12.42
CA GLY A 84 -1.24 -5.56 13.08
C GLY A 84 0.24 -5.21 13.12
N CYS A 85 0.70 -4.16 12.43
CA CYS A 85 2.11 -3.77 12.46
C CYS A 85 2.50 -3.15 13.81
N VAL A 86 3.74 -3.40 14.23
CA VAL A 86 4.38 -2.68 15.34
C VAL A 86 5.28 -1.61 14.73
N VAL A 87 5.03 -0.35 15.09
CA VAL A 87 5.72 0.81 14.51
C VAL A 87 6.49 1.52 15.62
N LEU A 88 7.71 1.93 15.32
CA LEU A 88 8.49 2.83 16.17
C LEU A 88 8.51 4.22 15.57
N GLU A 89 8.09 5.22 16.34
CA GLU A 89 8.13 6.63 16.01
C GLU A 89 9.16 7.33 16.92
N SER A 90 10.08 8.08 16.34
CA SER A 90 11.05 8.89 17.09
C SER A 90 10.72 10.37 16.88
N GLY A 91 10.17 10.97 17.92
CA GLY A 91 9.61 12.31 17.99
C GLY A 91 8.08 12.25 18.13
N THR A 92 7.58 12.16 19.35
CA THR A 92 6.12 12.23 19.63
C THR A 92 5.55 13.58 19.17
N GLY A 93 6.30 14.67 19.33
CA GLY A 93 5.91 15.99 18.82
C GLY A 93 4.55 16.41 19.35
N SER A 94 3.60 16.67 18.44
CA SER A 94 2.21 17.02 18.77
C SER A 94 1.27 15.82 18.88
N GLY A 95 1.73 14.60 18.63
CA GLY A 95 0.91 13.38 18.62
C GLY A 95 0.06 13.18 17.36
N PHE A 96 0.14 14.08 16.37
CA PHE A 96 -0.63 13.96 15.12
C PHE A 96 -0.27 12.68 14.34
N PHE A 97 1.03 12.43 14.19
CA PHE A 97 1.51 11.29 13.44
C PHE A 97 1.31 9.99 14.22
N THR A 98 1.59 9.97 15.52
CA THR A 98 1.23 8.88 16.45
C THR A 98 -0.23 8.46 16.33
N THR A 99 -1.16 9.42 16.37
CA THR A 99 -2.61 9.13 16.27
C THR A 99 -2.98 8.56 14.90
N SER A 100 -2.38 9.08 13.84
CA SER A 100 -2.59 8.59 12.47
C SER A 100 -2.09 7.15 12.31
N LEU A 101 -0.89 6.86 12.83
CA LEU A 101 -0.32 5.52 12.84
C LEU A 101 -1.14 4.54 13.67
N ALA A 102 -1.61 4.94 14.86
CA ALA A 102 -2.43 4.11 15.75
C ALA A 102 -3.70 3.60 15.05
N ARG A 103 -4.36 4.46 14.25
CA ARG A 103 -5.53 4.07 13.45
C ARG A 103 -5.19 3.08 12.34
N VAL A 104 -4.04 3.26 11.68
CA VAL A 104 -3.60 2.37 10.60
C VAL A 104 -3.23 0.99 11.13
N VAL A 105 -2.59 0.91 12.30
CA VAL A 105 -2.15 -0.38 12.87
C VAL A 105 -3.22 -1.12 13.68
N ALA A 106 -4.29 -0.44 14.10
CA ALA A 106 -5.44 -1.05 14.76
C ALA A 106 -6.09 -2.16 13.90
N PRO A 107 -6.75 -3.17 14.52
CA PRO A 107 -6.97 -3.32 15.95
C PRO A 107 -5.87 -4.10 16.68
N THR A 108 -4.96 -4.77 15.97
CA THR A 108 -3.99 -5.70 16.56
C THR A 108 -2.55 -5.18 16.60
N GLY A 109 -2.27 -4.04 15.98
CA GLY A 109 -0.93 -3.46 15.94
C GLY A 109 -0.68 -2.45 17.07
N HIS A 110 0.54 -1.91 17.12
CA HIS A 110 0.96 -1.00 18.19
C HIS A 110 1.94 0.06 17.66
N VAL A 111 1.93 1.25 18.28
CA VAL A 111 2.89 2.32 17.96
C VAL A 111 3.67 2.66 19.23
N TYR A 112 4.98 2.49 19.20
CA TYR A 112 5.90 2.96 20.22
C TYR A 112 6.46 4.32 19.81
N THR A 113 6.08 5.37 20.52
CA THR A 113 6.58 6.72 20.26
C THR A 113 7.54 7.17 21.36
N PHE A 114 8.60 7.88 20.99
CA PHE A 114 9.60 8.41 21.91
C PHE A 114 9.82 9.90 21.65
N ASP A 115 9.88 10.74 22.68
CA ASP A 115 10.31 12.13 22.57
C ASP A 115 11.34 12.40 23.67
N PHE A 116 12.37 13.18 23.35
CA PHE A 116 13.42 13.50 24.31
C PHE A 116 13.01 14.65 25.26
N HIS A 117 11.99 15.44 24.90
CA HIS A 117 11.48 16.50 25.76
C HIS A 117 10.43 15.97 26.74
N GLU A 118 10.77 15.89 28.01
CA GLU A 118 9.87 15.40 29.07
C GLU A 118 8.53 16.13 29.11
N GLN A 119 8.51 17.46 28.91
CA GLN A 119 7.27 18.25 28.89
C GLN A 119 6.31 17.80 27.77
N ARG A 120 6.84 17.44 26.60
CA ARG A 120 6.02 16.96 25.48
C ARG A 120 5.51 15.54 25.72
N VAL A 121 6.37 14.69 26.31
CA VAL A 121 5.96 13.34 26.73
C VAL A 121 4.83 13.41 27.75
N ALA A 122 4.92 14.30 28.73
CA ALA A 122 3.88 14.49 29.75
C ALA A 122 2.56 15.00 29.14
N SER A 123 2.63 15.93 28.19
CA SER A 123 1.43 16.45 27.51
C SER A 123 0.77 15.45 26.55
N ALA A 124 1.51 14.44 26.08
CA ALA A 124 1.02 13.45 25.12
C ALA A 124 0.43 12.18 25.78
N ARG A 125 0.62 12.01 27.10
CA ARG A 125 0.07 10.91 27.90
C ARG A 125 -1.30 11.27 28.46
#